data_AF-A0A1G1H589-F1
#
_entry.id   AF-A0A1G1H589-F1
#
_cell.length_a   1.000
_cell.length_b   1.000
_cell.length_c   1.000
_cell.angle_alpha   90.00
_cell.angle_beta   90.00
_cell.angle_gamma   90.00
#
_symmetry.space_group_name_H-M   'P 1'
#
loop_
_entity.id
_entity.type
_entity.pdbx_description
1 polymer ?
#
loop_
_entity_poly.entity_id
_entity_poly.type
_entity_poly.pdbx_seq_one_letter_code
_entity_poly.pdbx_strand_id
1 'polypeptide(L)'
;MKKMTIFLFTGILAITILSACAAGLQNYEKVSLGMSKEEVKNIAGKPSRVLEGETTGEAGLINKAGKYEIWLYRGSLLIFSEDKLINKARKGKP
;
A
#
# COMPACT_ATOMS: atom_id res chain seq x y z
N MET A 1 -6.22 -8.24 -25.98
CA MET A 1 -7.03 -8.91 -24.94
C MET A 1 -6.10 -9.53 -23.91
N LYS A 2 -5.95 -8.90 -22.73
CA LYS A 2 -5.23 -9.47 -21.58
C LYS A 2 -6.23 -9.50 -20.43
N LYS A 3 -6.50 -10.69 -19.90
CA LYS A 3 -7.49 -10.96 -18.86
C LYS A 3 -7.16 -10.09 -17.64
N MET A 4 -7.99 -9.10 -17.34
CA MET A 4 -7.85 -8.24 -16.18
C MET A 4 -8.58 -8.92 -15.03
N THR A 5 -7.83 -9.61 -14.18
CA THR A 5 -8.38 -10.27 -13.00
C THR A 5 -8.81 -9.20 -12.00
N ILE A 6 -10.12 -8.91 -11.96
CA ILE A 6 -10.72 -8.04 -10.95
C ILE A 6 -10.74 -8.83 -9.64
N PHE A 7 -9.85 -8.48 -8.71
CA PHE A 7 -9.95 -8.94 -7.33
C PHE A 7 -10.79 -7.93 -6.56
N LEU A 8 -12.03 -8.28 -6.22
CA LEU A 8 -12.80 -7.57 -5.20
C LEU A 8 -12.15 -7.82 -3.84
N PHE A 9 -11.38 -6.84 -3.36
CA PHE A 9 -10.79 -6.89 -2.03
C PHE A 9 -11.86 -6.54 -0.98
N THR A 10 -12.57 -7.53 -0.48
CA THR A 10 -13.15 -7.41 0.87
C THR A 10 -11.98 -7.26 1.84
N GLY A 11 -12.04 -6.26 2.72
CA GLY A 11 -10.92 -5.66 3.49
C GLY A 11 -10.09 -6.56 4.40
N ILE A 12 -10.19 -7.88 4.28
CA ILE A 12 -9.48 -8.88 5.07
C ILE A 12 -8.14 -9.29 4.41
N LEU A 13 -7.99 -9.17 3.09
CA LEU A 13 -6.81 -9.72 2.40
C LEU A 13 -5.52 -8.89 2.56
N ALA A 14 -5.62 -7.62 2.96
CA ALA A 14 -4.42 -6.80 3.22
C ALA A 14 -3.67 -7.27 4.50
N ILE A 15 -4.37 -7.92 5.43
CA ILE A 15 -3.81 -8.33 6.74
C ILE A 15 -3.04 -9.66 6.63
N THR A 16 -3.44 -10.57 5.72
CA THR A 16 -2.84 -11.91 5.61
C THR A 16 -1.48 -11.94 4.93
N ILE A 17 -1.05 -10.86 4.25
CA ILE A 17 0.26 -10.80 3.57
C ILE A 17 1.42 -10.49 4.55
N LEU A 18 1.13 -10.18 5.82
CA LEU A 18 2.14 -9.79 6.82
C LEU A 18 2.85 -10.98 7.51
N SER A 19 2.90 -12.17 6.91
CA SER A 19 3.58 -13.35 7.48
C SER A 19 4.86 -13.72 6.72
N ALA A 20 5.90 -12.87 6.76
CA ALA A 20 7.28 -13.33 6.57
C ALA A 20 8.30 -12.27 7.01
N CYS A 21 9.06 -12.64 8.05
CA CYS A 21 10.39 -12.17 8.45
C CYS A 21 10.66 -10.67 8.70
N ALA A 22 11.20 -10.42 9.89
CA ALA A 22 11.47 -9.13 10.49
C ALA A 22 12.62 -8.37 9.81
N ALA A 23 12.26 -7.26 9.17
CA ALA A 23 12.97 -5.99 9.17
C ALA A 23 11.95 -4.98 8.63
N GLY A 24 11.40 -4.14 9.50
CA GLY A 24 10.46 -3.09 9.08
C GLY A 24 11.13 -2.15 8.09
N LEU A 25 10.34 -1.52 7.22
CA LEU A 25 10.83 -0.51 6.29
C LEU A 25 11.76 0.49 7.00
N GLN A 26 13.05 0.56 6.60
CA GLN A 26 14.13 1.25 7.34
C GLN A 26 13.90 2.77 7.51
N ASN A 27 12.86 3.35 6.92
CA ASN A 27 12.50 4.75 7.07
C ASN A 27 10.97 4.95 7.15
N TYR A 28 10.22 3.98 7.67
CA TYR A 28 8.75 4.06 7.74
C TYR A 28 8.22 5.34 8.40
N GLU A 29 8.89 5.80 9.46
CA GLU A 29 8.50 7.01 10.19
C GLU A 29 8.73 8.29 9.39
N LYS A 30 9.65 8.28 8.42
CA LYS A 30 9.93 9.42 7.53
C LYS A 30 8.93 9.52 6.37
N VAL A 31 8.22 8.44 6.06
CA VAL A 31 7.18 8.42 5.03
C VAL A 31 5.90 9.03 5.61
N SER A 32 5.39 10.11 5.01
CA SER A 32 4.21 10.83 5.48
C SER A 32 3.11 10.86 4.42
N LEU A 33 1.85 10.96 4.86
CA LEU A 33 0.71 11.11 3.95
C LEU A 33 0.89 12.36 3.08
N GLY A 34 0.47 12.27 1.82
CA GLY A 34 0.63 13.33 0.81
C GLY A 34 1.98 13.34 0.08
N MET A 35 2.95 12.51 0.47
CA MET A 35 4.18 12.32 -0.31
C MET A 35 3.90 11.68 -1.67
N SER A 36 4.68 12.04 -2.69
CA SER A 36 4.67 11.43 -4.01
C SER A 36 5.24 10.01 -4.00
N LYS A 37 4.98 9.23 -5.05
CA LYS A 37 5.64 7.92 -5.23
C LYS A 37 7.16 8.05 -5.30
N GLU A 38 7.66 9.12 -5.91
CA GLU A 38 9.09 9.37 -6.04
C GLU A 38 9.74 9.72 -4.69
N GLU A 39 9.13 10.63 -3.93
CA GLU A 39 9.56 10.98 -2.56
C GLU A 39 9.63 9.73 -1.68
N VAL A 40 8.59 8.88 -1.76
CA VAL A 40 8.58 7.62 -1.02
C VAL A 40 9.65 6.66 -1.51
N LYS A 41 9.89 6.50 -2.83
CA LYS A 41 10.97 5.65 -3.35
C LYS A 41 12.35 6.09 -2.85
N ASN A 42 12.59 7.40 -2.75
CA ASN A 42 13.85 7.94 -2.25
C ASN A 42 14.08 7.64 -0.76
N ILE A 43 13.01 7.57 0.03
CA ILE A 43 13.07 7.32 1.48
C ILE A 43 13.05 5.81 1.80
N ALA A 44 12.11 5.10 1.19
CA ALA A 44 11.75 3.72 1.50
C ALA A 44 12.45 2.70 0.58
N GLY A 45 13.05 3.16 -0.52
CA GLY A 45 13.57 2.29 -1.56
C GLY A 45 12.47 1.59 -2.36
N LYS A 46 12.87 0.58 -3.12
CA LYS A 46 11.99 -0.17 -4.01
C LYS A 46 11.02 -1.07 -3.22
N PRO A 47 9.71 -1.05 -3.49
CA PRO A 47 8.77 -1.99 -2.88
C PRO A 47 9.08 -3.43 -3.30
N SER A 48 8.80 -4.38 -2.41
CA SER A 48 8.92 -5.82 -2.70
C SER A 48 7.86 -6.29 -3.69
N ARG A 49 6.68 -5.67 -3.66
CA ARG A 49 5.59 -5.94 -4.59
C ARG A 49 4.70 -4.71 -4.72
N VAL A 50 4.12 -4.53 -5.90
CA VAL A 50 3.10 -3.52 -6.18
C VAL A 50 1.82 -4.24 -6.58
N LEU A 51 0.69 -3.83 -6.01
CA LEU A 51 -0.64 -4.28 -6.38
C LEU A 51 -1.44 -3.06 -6.85
N GLU A 52 -2.14 -3.20 -7.97
CA GLU A 52 -3.06 -2.17 -8.46
C GLU A 52 -4.49 -2.60 -8.17
N GLY A 53 -5.35 -1.65 -7.84
CA GLY A 53 -6.77 -1.89 -7.65
C GLY A 53 -7.60 -0.64 -7.88
N GLU A 54 -8.91 -0.82 -7.87
CA GLU A 54 -9.89 0.25 -8.01
C GLU A 54 -11.04 -0.03 -7.04
N THR A 55 -11.53 1.02 -6.38
CA THR A 55 -12.69 0.93 -5.49
C THR A 55 -13.75 1.95 -5.91
N THR A 56 -15.02 1.61 -5.71
CA THR A 56 -16.17 2.49 -5.98
C THR A 56 -16.55 3.35 -4.77
N GLY A 57 -15.83 3.23 -3.65
CA GLY A 57 -16.06 3.99 -2.42
C GLY A 57 -14.98 3.74 -1.37
N GLU A 58 -15.29 4.02 -0.10
CA GLU A 58 -14.39 3.74 1.02
C GLU A 58 -14.29 2.22 1.27
N ALA A 59 -13.07 1.71 1.42
CA ALA A 59 -12.81 0.29 1.65
C ALA A 59 -11.54 0.10 2.50
N GLY A 60 -11.72 -0.24 3.78
CA GLY A 60 -10.61 -0.48 4.71
C GLY A 60 -9.74 0.76 4.90
N LEU A 61 -8.50 0.73 4.38
CA LEU A 61 -7.55 1.84 4.45
C LEU A 61 -7.70 2.86 3.30
N ILE A 62 -8.66 2.66 2.40
CA ILE A 62 -8.94 3.56 1.27
C ILE A 62 -10.17 4.41 1.61
N ASN A 63 -10.02 5.74 1.56
CA ASN A 63 -11.04 6.69 1.99
C ASN A 63 -11.77 7.41 0.85
N LYS A 64 -11.58 6.99 -0.41
CA LYS A 64 -12.33 7.51 -1.56
C LYS A 64 -12.35 6.50 -2.71
N ALA A 65 -13.34 6.66 -3.59
CA ALA A 65 -13.39 5.93 -4.85
C ALA A 65 -12.18 6.26 -5.75
N GLY A 66 -11.81 5.32 -6.61
CA GLY A 66 -10.80 5.49 -7.64
C GLY A 66 -9.71 4.42 -7.62
N LYS A 67 -8.72 4.64 -8.48
CA LYS A 67 -7.56 3.75 -8.64
C LYS A 67 -6.56 3.96 -7.53
N TYR A 68 -5.96 2.86 -7.08
CA TYR A 68 -4.95 2.84 -6.05
C TYR A 68 -3.82 1.87 -6.37
N GLU A 69 -2.66 2.14 -5.79
CA GLU A 69 -1.50 1.25 -5.77
C GLU A 69 -1.14 0.90 -4.33
N ILE A 70 -1.06 -0.38 -4.00
CA ILE A 70 -0.57 -0.87 -2.72
C ILE A 70 0.86 -1.36 -2.91
N TRP A 71 1.79 -0.66 -2.30
CA TRP A 71 3.19 -1.00 -2.27
C TRP A 71 3.51 -1.79 -1.00
N LEU A 72 3.93 -3.03 -1.19
CA LEU A 72 4.27 -3.94 -0.11
C LEU A 72 5.77 -3.90 0.14
N TYR A 73 6.13 -3.61 1.38
CA TYR A 73 7.46 -3.73 1.94
C TYR A 73 7.46 -4.84 3.01
N ARG A 74 8.64 -5.29 3.45
CA ARG A 74 8.74 -6.28 4.52
C ARG A 74 8.06 -5.78 5.79
N GLY A 75 6.90 -6.35 6.12
CA GLY A 75 6.10 -6.00 7.29
C GLY A 75 5.45 -4.61 7.24
N SER A 76 5.33 -3.98 6.08
CA SER A 76 4.64 -2.69 5.91
C SER A 76 3.96 -2.60 4.55
N LEU A 77 2.86 -1.86 4.48
CA LEU A 77 2.22 -1.51 3.22
C LEU A 77 2.01 0.00 3.16
N LEU A 78 2.10 0.54 1.95
CA LEU A 78 1.84 1.93 1.62
C LEU A 78 0.78 1.96 0.52
N ILE A 79 -0.22 2.84 0.64
CA ILE A 79 -1.33 2.93 -0.30
C ILE A 79 -1.29 4.30 -0.97
N PHE A 80 -1.20 4.30 -2.29
CA PHE A 80 -1.21 5.49 -3.11
C PHE A 80 -2.54 5.59 -3.85
N SER A 81 -3.08 6.80 -3.94
CA SER A 81 -4.08 7.16 -4.93
C SER A 81 -3.45 8.17 -5.86
N GLU A 82 -3.53 7.90 -7.17
CA GLU A 82 -2.75 8.64 -8.17
C GLU A 82 -1.26 8.59 -7.82
N ASP A 83 -0.64 9.74 -7.57
CA ASP A 83 0.77 9.84 -7.14
C ASP A 83 0.94 10.03 -5.63
N LYS A 84 -0.16 10.17 -4.86
CA LYS A 84 -0.10 10.60 -3.47
C LYS A 84 -0.30 9.45 -2.49
N LEU A 85 0.55 9.38 -1.47
CA LEU A 85 0.38 8.45 -0.36
C LEU A 85 -0.85 8.85 0.46
N ILE A 86 -1.87 8.00 0.45
CA ILE A 86 -3.12 8.23 1.17
C ILE A 86 -3.21 7.44 2.48
N ASN A 87 -2.46 6.33 2.58
CA ASN A 87 -2.44 5.53 3.80
C ASN A 87 -1.15 4.71 3.93
N LYS A 88 -0.81 4.31 5.16
CA LYS A 88 0.31 3.41 5.47
C LYS A 88 -0.01 2.55 6.68
N ALA A 89 0.43 1.30 6.66
CA ALA A 89 0.31 0.39 7.80
C ALA A 89 1.59 -0.45 7.99
N ARG A 90 1.87 -0.83 9.24
CA ARG A 90 3.03 -1.63 9.62
C ARG A 90 2.62 -2.73 10.60
N LYS A 91 3.25 -3.91 10.50
CA LYS A 91 3.05 -4.99 11.48
C LYS A 91 3.37 -4.50 12.89
N GLY A 92 2.45 -4.72 13.84
CA GLY A 92 2.71 -4.56 15.27
C GLY A 92 2.71 -3.13 15.79
N LYS A 93 2.25 -2.15 15.00
CA LYS A 93 1.86 -0.83 15.51
C LYS A 93 0.54 -0.41 14.85
N PRO A 94 -0.47 0.01 15.63
CA PRO A 94 -1.71 0.57 15.09
C PRO A 94 -1.45 1.84 14.28
#